data_AF-A6HEX7-F1
#
_entry.id   AF-A6HEX7-F1
#
_cell.length_a   1.000
_cell.length_b   1.000
_cell.length_c   1.000
_cell.angle_alpha   90.00
_cell.angle_beta   90.00
_cell.angle_gamma   90.00
#
_symmetry.space_group_name_H-M   'P 1'
#
loop_
_entity.id
_entity.type
_entity.pdbx_description
1 polymer ?
#
loop_
_entity_poly.entity_id
_entity_poly.type
_entity_poly.pdbx_seq_one_letter_code
_entity_poly.pdbx_strand_id
1 'polypeptide(L)'
;MQVSAGKQALLVRDVAQDDAGLYECVSRGSRITYQLLVQEPKVVFAKGQQSHSKVKAEAGANATLSCEVAQAQTEVTWFKDGKKLSSSSKVCVEASGCSRRLV
;
A
#
# COMPACT_ATOMS: atom_id res chain seq x y z
N MET A 1 50.58 0.75 13.89
CA MET A 1 49.44 1.31 13.14
C MET A 1 48.17 0.88 13.83
N GLN A 2 47.46 1.80 14.48
CA GLN A 2 46.20 1.51 15.16
C GLN A 2 45.10 1.48 14.09
N VAL A 3 44.63 0.28 13.73
CA VAL A 3 43.49 0.13 12.83
C VAL A 3 42.25 0.44 13.66
N SER A 4 41.69 1.64 13.51
CA SER A 4 40.37 1.95 14.06
C SER A 4 39.33 1.13 13.33
N ALA A 5 38.55 0.31 14.06
CA ALA A 5 37.41 -0.38 13.50
C ALA A 5 36.38 0.65 13.01
N GLY A 6 36.07 0.64 11.71
CA GLY A 6 35.04 1.48 11.11
C GLY A 6 33.88 0.62 10.61
N LYS A 7 32.64 1.06 10.84
CA LYS A 7 31.45 0.44 10.23
C LYS A 7 31.24 1.05 8.85
N GLN A 8 31.19 0.22 7.81
CA GLN A 8 30.75 0.62 6.47
C GLN A 8 29.31 0.17 6.25
N ALA A 9 28.54 0.97 5.52
CA ALA A 9 27.15 0.67 5.17
C ALA A 9 26.91 1.03 3.71
N LEU A 10 26.15 0.19 3.00
CA LEU A 10 25.57 0.50 1.71
C LEU A 10 24.12 0.92 1.92
N LEU A 11 23.75 2.08 1.39
CA LEU A 11 22.37 2.57 1.39
C LEU A 11 21.85 2.53 -0.04
N VAL A 12 20.79 1.73 -0.26
CA VAL A 12 20.01 1.75 -1.51
C VAL A 12 18.78 2.62 -1.26
N ARG A 13 18.60 3.67 -2.07
CA ARG A 13 17.46 4.61 -1.95
C ARG A 13 16.44 4.29 -3.02
N ASP A 14 15.17 4.59 -2.73
CA ASP A 14 14.07 4.49 -3.69
C ASP A 14 13.99 3.12 -4.41
N VAL A 15 14.19 2.06 -3.61
CA VAL A 15 14.30 0.67 -4.04
C VAL A 15 13.15 0.27 -4.97
N ALA A 16 13.49 -0.18 -6.18
CA ALA A 16 12.61 -0.75 -7.18
C ALA A 16 12.82 -2.27 -7.32
N GLN A 17 11.95 -2.94 -8.06
CA GLN A 17 12.03 -4.40 -8.23
C GLN A 17 13.35 -4.85 -8.85
N ASP A 18 13.94 -4.02 -9.72
CA ASP A 18 15.24 -4.26 -10.36
C ASP A 18 16.42 -4.22 -9.39
N ASP A 19 16.26 -3.63 -8.20
CA ASP A 19 17.28 -3.63 -7.15
C ASP A 19 17.29 -4.94 -6.35
N ALA A 20 16.30 -5.82 -6.52
CA ALA A 20 16.29 -7.12 -5.85
C ALA A 20 17.46 -7.99 -6.33
N GLY A 21 18.20 -8.59 -5.40
CA GLY A 21 19.37 -9.39 -5.76
C GLY A 21 20.32 -9.69 -4.62
N LEU A 22 21.42 -10.35 -4.99
CA LEU A 22 22.52 -10.65 -4.08
C LEU A 22 23.49 -9.47 -4.05
N TYR A 23 23.73 -8.96 -2.85
CA TYR A 23 24.75 -7.95 -2.57
C TYR A 23 25.88 -8.61 -1.79
N GLU A 24 27.13 -8.28 -2.13
CA GLU A 24 28.30 -8.87 -1.51
C GLU A 24 29.22 -7.78 -0.96
N CYS A 25 29.63 -7.93 0.30
CA CYS A 25 30.68 -7.14 0.91
C CYS A 25 31.95 -8.00 0.96
N VAL A 26 33.01 -7.57 0.27
CA VAL A 26 34.25 -8.34 0.11
C VAL A 26 35.43 -7.56 0.66
N SER A 27 36.25 -8.22 1.49
CA SER A 27 37.51 -7.67 2.00
C SER A 27 38.53 -8.78 2.17
N ARG A 28 39.75 -8.60 1.62
CA ARG A 28 40.94 -9.47 1.74
C ARG A 28 40.65 -10.92 2.17
N GLY A 29 40.05 -11.70 1.26
CA GLY A 29 39.81 -13.14 1.45
C GLY A 29 38.53 -13.50 2.23
N SER A 30 37.78 -12.51 2.70
CA SER A 30 36.47 -12.68 3.35
C SER A 30 35.36 -12.08 2.50
N ARG A 31 34.18 -12.70 2.57
CA ARG A 31 32.97 -12.28 1.86
C ARG A 31 31.76 -12.45 2.78
N ILE A 32 30.86 -11.48 2.73
CA ILE A 32 29.53 -11.55 3.36
C ILE A 32 28.50 -11.28 2.27
N THR A 33 27.46 -12.11 2.21
CA THR A 33 26.40 -12.02 1.21
C THR A 33 25.08 -11.64 1.87
N TYR A 34 24.32 -10.77 1.20
CA TYR A 34 23.00 -10.30 1.61
C TYR A 34 22.02 -10.51 0.45
N GLN A 35 20.85 -11.09 0.72
CA GLN A 35 19.76 -11.13 -0.25
C GLN A 35 18.81 -9.97 0.00
N LEU A 36 18.75 -9.02 -0.94
CA LEU A 36 17.69 -8.02 -0.94
C LEU A 36 16.46 -8.61 -1.62
N LEU A 37 15.34 -8.62 -0.90
CA LEU A 37 14.03 -8.93 -1.45
C LEU A 37 13.23 -7.63 -1.52
N VAL A 38 12.74 -7.29 -2.70
CA VAL A 38 11.90 -6.13 -2.91
C VAL A 38 10.47 -6.60 -3.09
N GLN A 39 9.60 -6.19 -2.17
CA GLN A 39 8.17 -6.46 -2.28
C GLN A 39 7.51 -5.24 -2.91
N GLU A 40 6.77 -5.45 -3.99
CA GLU A 40 5.91 -4.39 -4.51
C GLU A 40 4.94 -3.94 -3.40
N PRO A 41 4.67 -2.62 -3.28
CA PRO A 41 3.60 -2.15 -2.43
C PRO A 41 2.32 -2.91 -2.81
N LYS A 42 1.65 -3.52 -1.83
CA LYS A 42 0.36 -4.17 -2.07
C LYS A 42 -0.54 -3.15 -2.72
N VAL A 43 -0.84 -3.33 -4.01
CA VAL A 43 -1.78 -2.47 -4.71
C VAL A 43 -3.10 -2.60 -3.97
N VAL A 44 -3.56 -1.51 -3.37
CA VAL A 44 -4.74 -1.55 -2.49
C VAL A 44 -6.01 -1.51 -3.33
N PHE A 45 -6.02 -0.68 -4.38
CA PHE A 45 -7.14 -0.51 -5.31
C PHE A 45 -6.91 -1.23 -6.63
N ALA A 46 -7.98 -1.63 -7.32
CA ALA A 46 -7.87 -2.23 -8.64
C ALA A 46 -7.19 -1.27 -9.64
N LYS A 47 -6.28 -1.80 -10.46
CA LYS A 47 -5.55 -1.02 -11.47
C LYS A 47 -6.54 -0.45 -12.51
N GLY A 48 -6.38 0.82 -12.85
CA GLY A 48 -7.22 1.49 -13.85
C GLY A 48 -8.55 2.03 -13.34
N GLN A 49 -8.84 1.90 -12.04
CA GLN A 49 -9.99 2.56 -11.43
C GLN A 49 -9.84 4.09 -11.46
N GLN A 50 -10.94 4.80 -11.71
CA GLN A 50 -10.97 6.27 -11.69
C GLN A 50 -10.62 6.78 -10.29
N SER A 51 -9.68 7.73 -10.19
CA SER A 51 -9.31 8.38 -8.93
C SER A 51 -10.40 9.31 -8.40
N HIS A 52 -11.27 9.80 -9.28
CA HIS A 52 -12.41 10.65 -8.96
C HIS A 52 -13.66 10.18 -9.68
N SER A 53 -14.72 9.90 -8.92
CA SER A 53 -16.06 9.63 -9.42
C SER A 53 -17.05 10.59 -8.78
N LYS A 54 -18.11 10.94 -9.52
CA LYS A 54 -19.19 11.81 -9.03
C LYS A 54 -20.48 11.00 -8.97
N VAL A 55 -21.06 10.91 -7.78
CA VAL A 55 -22.38 10.31 -7.56
C VAL A 55 -23.39 11.43 -7.34
N LYS A 56 -24.53 11.37 -8.03
CA LYS A 56 -25.66 12.27 -7.83
C LYS A 56 -26.76 11.50 -7.12
N ALA A 57 -27.38 12.12 -6.12
CA ALA A 57 -28.55 11.60 -5.44
C ALA A 57 -29.51 12.75 -5.14
N GLU A 58 -30.80 12.46 -5.13
CA GLU A 58 -31.84 13.41 -4.76
C GLU A 58 -31.93 13.54 -3.23
N ALA A 59 -32.44 14.67 -2.76
CA ALA A 59 -32.64 14.88 -1.33
C ALA A 59 -33.64 13.84 -0.77
N GLY A 60 -33.23 13.08 0.23
CA GLY A 60 -34.02 12.00 0.83
C GLY A 60 -33.85 10.62 0.18
N ALA A 61 -33.14 10.54 -0.95
CA ALA A 61 -32.74 9.26 -1.54
C ALA A 61 -31.42 8.75 -0.93
N ASN A 62 -31.19 7.44 -1.05
CA ASN A 62 -29.91 6.83 -0.71
C ASN A 62 -28.87 7.11 -1.80
N ALA A 63 -27.59 7.12 -1.42
CA ALA A 63 -26.48 7.25 -2.36
C ALA A 63 -25.49 6.12 -2.09
N THR A 64 -24.93 5.53 -3.15
CA THR A 64 -23.89 4.52 -3.02
C THR A 64 -22.58 5.06 -3.57
N LEU A 65 -21.53 5.04 -2.76
CA LEU A 65 -20.15 5.24 -3.20
C LEU A 65 -19.48 3.87 -3.29
N SER A 66 -18.70 3.62 -4.34
CA SER A 66 -18.03 2.34 -4.53
C SER A 66 -16.58 2.48 -4.96
N CYS A 67 -15.78 1.46 -4.61
CA CYS A 67 -14.44 1.25 -5.14
C CYS A 67 -14.10 -0.24 -5.18
N GLU A 68 -13.22 -0.62 -6.09
CA GLU A 68 -12.65 -1.95 -6.23
C GLU A 68 -11.25 -2.01 -5.61
N VAL A 69 -11.00 -3.05 -4.82
CA VAL A 69 -9.70 -3.36 -4.23
C VAL A 69 -9.00 -4.49 -4.98
N ALA A 70 -7.67 -4.56 -4.92
CA ALA A 70 -6.94 -5.59 -5.65
C ALA A 70 -7.09 -7.00 -5.04
N GLN A 71 -7.48 -7.11 -3.76
CA GLN A 71 -7.59 -8.37 -3.03
C GLN A 71 -8.86 -8.37 -2.16
N ALA A 72 -9.58 -9.49 -2.13
CA ALA A 72 -10.90 -9.58 -1.51
C ALA A 72 -10.89 -9.37 0.03
N GLN A 73 -9.75 -9.56 0.69
CA GLN A 73 -9.58 -9.32 2.13
C GLN A 73 -9.15 -7.88 2.46
N THR A 74 -8.90 -7.03 1.47
CA THR A 74 -8.46 -5.64 1.72
C THR A 74 -9.59 -4.82 2.31
N GLU A 75 -9.41 -4.30 3.52
CA GLU A 75 -10.37 -3.39 4.14
C GLU A 75 -10.19 -1.96 3.63
N VAL A 76 -11.28 -1.18 3.59
CA VAL A 76 -11.24 0.24 3.26
C VAL A 76 -11.84 1.05 4.39
N THR A 77 -11.31 2.27 4.59
CA THR A 77 -11.87 3.24 5.52
C THR A 77 -12.45 4.41 4.74
N TRP A 78 -13.72 4.74 5.01
CA TRP A 78 -14.40 5.85 4.37
C TRP A 78 -14.25 7.13 5.18
N PHE A 79 -14.10 8.25 4.49
CA PHE A 79 -13.96 9.58 5.08
C PHE A 79 -14.94 10.55 4.42
N LYS A 80 -15.49 11.47 5.21
CA LYS A 80 -16.21 12.64 4.73
C LYS A 80 -15.51 13.89 5.28
N ASP A 81 -15.06 14.78 4.39
CA ASP A 81 -14.40 16.04 4.75
C ASP A 81 -13.23 15.84 5.75
N GLY A 82 -12.44 14.78 5.54
CA GLY A 82 -11.31 14.41 6.42
C GLY A 82 -11.68 13.66 7.70
N LYS A 83 -12.97 13.50 8.02
CA LYS A 83 -13.42 12.74 9.19
C LYS A 83 -13.74 11.29 8.84
N LYS A 84 -13.15 10.35 9.58
CA LYS A 84 -13.44 8.92 9.45
C LYS A 84 -14.92 8.66 9.74
N LEU A 85 -15.56 7.91 8.84
CA LEU A 85 -16.93 7.44 9.02
C LEU A 85 -16.94 6.14 9.84
N SER A 86 -17.99 5.99 10.64
CA SER A 86 -18.30 4.77 11.38
C SER A 86 -19.70 4.31 11.00
N SER A 87 -19.95 3.01 11.07
CA SER A 87 -21.27 2.44 10.84
C SER A 87 -22.32 3.08 11.76
N SER A 88 -23.50 3.37 11.22
CA SER A 88 -24.62 3.99 11.93
C SER A 88 -25.94 3.67 11.23
N SER A 89 -27.07 4.20 11.71
CA SER A 89 -28.35 4.07 11.02
C SER A 89 -28.41 4.75 9.64
N LYS A 90 -27.48 5.65 9.33
CA LYS A 90 -27.40 6.38 8.05
C LYS A 90 -26.22 5.95 7.17
N VAL A 91 -25.33 5.10 7.69
CA VAL A 91 -24.07 4.76 7.02
C VAL A 91 -23.81 3.28 7.21
N CYS A 92 -23.81 2.55 6.10
CA CYS A 92 -23.48 1.14 6.04
C CYS A 92 -22.24 0.93 5.17
N VAL A 93 -21.32 0.10 5.65
CA VAL A 93 -20.14 -0.33 4.87
C VAL A 93 -20.36 -1.76 4.44
N GLU A 94 -20.23 -2.02 3.15
CA GLU A 94 -20.44 -3.34 2.55
C GLU A 94 -19.18 -3.79 1.81
N ALA A 95 -18.90 -5.09 1.88
CA ALA A 95 -17.83 -5.74 1.13
C ALA A 95 -18.38 -6.98 0.43
N SER A 96 -18.11 -7.09 -0.88
CA SER A 96 -18.46 -8.26 -1.68
C SER A 96 -17.35 -8.57 -2.66
N GLY A 97 -16.62 -9.67 -2.45
CA GLY A 97 -15.41 -9.98 -3.21
C GLY A 97 -14.41 -8.82 -3.16
N CYS A 98 -14.05 -8.28 -4.31
CA CYS A 98 -13.17 -7.10 -4.44
C CYS A 98 -13.92 -5.75 -4.39
N SER A 99 -15.25 -5.74 -4.31
CA SER A 99 -16.04 -4.52 -4.29
C SER A 99 -16.24 -4.01 -2.86
N ARG A 100 -16.16 -2.69 -2.67
CA ARG A 100 -16.42 -1.99 -1.41
C ARG A 100 -17.44 -0.90 -1.66
N ARG A 101 -18.44 -0.81 -0.78
CA ARG A 101 -19.50 0.20 -0.88
C ARG A 101 -19.74 0.92 0.44
N LEU A 102 -20.03 2.21 0.34
CA LEU A 102 -20.67 3.01 1.38
C LEU A 102 -22.10 3.29 0.92
N VAL A 103 -23.08 2.94 1.73
CA VAL A 103 -24.52 3.13 1.48
C VAL A 103 -25.13 3.97 2.58
#